data_AF-A0A7C6HMW3-F1
#
_entry.id   AF-A0A7C6HMW3-F1
#
_cell.length_a   1.000
_cell.length_b   1.000
_cell.length_c   1.000
_cell.angle_alpha   90.00
_cell.angle_beta   90.00
_cell.angle_gamma   90.00
#
_symmetry.space_group_name_H-M   'P 1'
#
loop_
_entity.id
_entity.type
_entity.pdbx_description
1 polymer ?
#
loop_
_entity_poly.entity_id
_entity_poly.type
_entity_poly.pdbx_seq_one_letter_code
_entity_poly.pdbx_strand_id
1 'polypeptide(L)'
;MSYYLGLDIGGSNLKLGLVSEAGSLIALQERKSGELATEEQLMAKIDAMLIKLMAEQNVLADEILAMGVGVPGYVDNDKGVILNTNNLSFYNYPFRDKFSQLADVPIFLGNDANFAALTESRMGAGRGYKNQVMLT
;
A
#
# COMPACT_ATOMS: atom_id res chain seq x y z
N MET A 1 -20.41 -4.66 2.94
CA MET A 1 -19.47 -4.72 4.08
C MET A 1 -18.37 -3.73 3.78
N SER A 2 -17.60 -3.25 4.75
CA SER A 2 -16.57 -2.24 4.48
C SER A 2 -15.15 -2.81 4.67
N TYR A 3 -14.26 -2.49 3.75
CA TYR A 3 -12.90 -3.01 3.71
C TYR A 3 -11.86 -1.90 3.53
N TYR A 4 -10.62 -2.25 3.86
CA TYR A 4 -9.44 -1.46 3.53
C TYR A 4 -8.51 -2.26 2.62
N LEU A 5 -7.69 -1.55 1.86
CA LEU A 5 -6.60 -2.14 1.10
C LEU A 5 -5.25 -1.70 1.66
N GLY A 6 -4.30 -2.63 1.70
CA GLY A 6 -2.90 -2.35 2.03
C GLY A 6 -2.00 -2.79 0.89
N LEU A 7 -1.23 -1.87 0.34
CA LEU A 7 -0.22 -2.13 -0.67
C LEU A 7 1.17 -1.87 -0.11
N ASP A 8 2.02 -2.88 -0.11
CA ASP A 8 3.44 -2.79 0.24
C ASP A 8 4.27 -2.98 -1.04
N ILE A 9 4.90 -1.90 -1.49
CA ILE A 9 5.71 -1.85 -2.69
C ILE A 9 7.18 -1.93 -2.28
N GLY A 10 7.68 -3.15 -2.07
CA GLY A 10 9.09 -3.38 -1.80
C GLY A 10 9.94 -3.41 -3.08
N GLY A 11 11.27 -3.29 -2.91
CA GLY A 11 12.22 -3.40 -4.03
C GLY A 11 12.14 -4.74 -4.78
N SER A 12 11.77 -5.83 -4.10
CA SER A 12 11.70 -7.18 -4.70
C SER A 12 10.29 -7.76 -4.81
N ASN A 13 9.37 -7.33 -3.95
CA ASN A 13 8.03 -7.90 -3.85
C ASN A 13 6.98 -6.79 -3.77
N LEU A 14 5.83 -7.07 -4.35
CA LEU A 14 4.59 -6.32 -4.20
C LEU A 14 3.63 -7.18 -3.40
N LYS A 15 3.07 -6.63 -2.33
CA LYS A 15 2.05 -7.30 -1.53
C LYS A 15 0.80 -6.45 -1.49
N LEU A 16 -0.34 -7.04 -1.84
CA LEU A 16 -1.66 -6.41 -1.75
C LEU A 16 -2.55 -7.21 -0.81
N GLY A 17 -2.96 -6.59 0.29
CA GLY A 17 -3.84 -7.15 1.29
C GLY A 17 -5.24 -6.51 1.25
N LEU A 18 -6.27 -7.35 1.35
CA LEU A 18 -7.62 -6.92 1.69
C LEU A 18 -7.83 -7.10 3.19
N VAL A 19 -8.27 -6.05 3.87
CA VAL A 19 -8.37 -6.00 5.33
C VAL A 19 -9.80 -5.63 5.72
N SER A 20 -10.35 -6.30 6.73
CA SER A 20 -11.65 -5.97 7.29
C SER A 20 -11.62 -4.63 8.03
N GLU A 21 -12.79 -4.04 8.27
CA GLU A 21 -12.92 -2.85 9.12
C GLU A 21 -12.31 -3.05 10.53
N ALA A 22 -12.34 -4.28 11.04
CA ALA A 22 -11.75 -4.66 12.32
C ALA A 22 -10.21 -4.83 12.28
N GLY A 23 -9.57 -4.58 11.13
CA GLY A 23 -8.11 -4.68 10.96
C GLY A 23 -7.60 -6.11 10.73
N SER A 24 -8.48 -7.06 10.41
CA SER A 24 -8.08 -8.46 10.14
C SER A 24 -7.78 -8.66 8.66
N LEU A 25 -6.65 -9.28 8.32
CA LEU A 25 -6.29 -9.63 6.95
C LEU A 25 -7.21 -10.73 6.43
N ILE A 26 -7.94 -10.44 5.36
CA ILE A 26 -8.90 -11.35 4.71
C ILE A 26 -8.21 -12.13 3.60
N ALA A 27 -7.46 -11.42 2.76
CA ALA A 27 -6.78 -12.00 1.61
C ALA A 27 -5.47 -11.25 1.35
N LEU A 28 -4.49 -11.97 0.79
CA LEU A 28 -3.18 -11.44 0.44
C LEU A 28 -2.75 -11.97 -0.93
N GLN A 29 -2.35 -11.07 -1.82
CA GLN A 29 -1.62 -11.42 -3.03
C GLN A 29 -0.18 -10.91 -2.94
N GLU A 30 0.76 -11.75 -3.35
CA GLU A 30 2.18 -11.39 -3.49
C GLU A 30 2.67 -11.64 -4.92
N ARG A 31 3.44 -10.70 -5.46
CA ARG A 31 4.11 -10.80 -6.76
C ARG A 31 5.52 -10.24 -6.65
N LYS A 32 6.41 -10.67 -7.55
CA LYS A 32 7.69 -9.99 -7.72
C LYS A 32 7.47 -8.64 -8.38
N SER A 33 8.08 -7.58 -7.81
CA SER A 33 8.15 -6.26 -8.45
C SER A 33 8.81 -6.37 -9.84
N GLY A 34 9.79 -7.28 -9.95
CA GLY A 34 10.56 -7.59 -11.16
C GLY A 34 11.86 -6.78 -11.21
N GLU A 35 12.79 -7.17 -12.08
CA GLU A 35 14.00 -6.38 -12.36
C GLU A 35 13.59 -5.05 -13.02
N LEU A 36 13.61 -3.96 -12.27
CA LEU A 36 13.54 -2.57 -12.73
C LEU A 36 12.46 -2.29 -13.78
N ALA A 37 11.22 -2.67 -13.46
CA ALA A 37 10.07 -2.26 -14.23
C ALA A 37 9.93 -0.71 -14.22
N THR A 38 9.50 -0.13 -15.34
CA THR A 38 9.15 1.29 -15.38
C THR A 38 7.99 1.58 -14.41
N GLU A 39 7.77 2.85 -14.07
CA GLU A 39 6.65 3.26 -13.22
C GLU A 39 5.31 2.72 -13.77
N GLU A 40 5.10 2.80 -15.09
CA GLU A 40 3.89 2.32 -15.76
C GLU A 40 3.71 0.80 -15.65
N GLN A 41 4.79 0.04 -15.82
CA GLN A 41 4.73 -1.42 -15.71
C GLN A 41 4.41 -1.86 -14.29
N LEU A 42 4.94 -1.14 -13.29
CA LEU A 42 4.67 -1.40 -11.90
C LEU A 42 3.21 -1.09 -11.55
N MET A 43 2.69 0.04 -12.03
CA MET A 43 1.28 0.40 -11.87
C MET A 43 0.34 -0.61 -12.55
N ALA A 44 0.64 -1.02 -13.78
CA ALA A 44 -0.18 -2.03 -14.48
C ALA A 44 -0.23 -3.36 -13.71
N LYS A 45 0.86 -3.76 -13.04
CA LYS A 45 0.88 -4.95 -12.17
C LYS A 45 0.01 -4.75 -10.93
N ILE A 46 0.10 -3.58 -10.28
CA ILE A 46 -0.72 -3.26 -9.10
C ILE A 46 -2.21 -3.29 -9.47
N ASP A 47 -2.58 -2.68 -10.60
CA ASP A 47 -3.95 -2.70 -11.11
C ASP A 47 -4.47 -4.13 -11.35
N ALA A 48 -3.65 -4.97 -11.98
CA ALA A 48 -4.01 -6.36 -12.22
C ALA A 48 -4.16 -7.16 -10.91
N MET A 49 -3.31 -6.89 -9.91
CA MET A 49 -3.43 -7.51 -8.58
C MET A 49 -4.71 -7.07 -7.87
N LEU A 50 -5.05 -5.78 -7.96
CA LEU A 50 -6.25 -5.22 -7.36
C LEU A 50 -7.52 -5.82 -7.94
N ILE A 51 -7.66 -5.78 -9.28
CA ILE A 51 -8.82 -6.34 -9.99
C ILE A 51 -8.99 -7.82 -9.63
N LYS A 52 -7.89 -8.57 -9.66
CA LYS A 52 -7.92 -10.01 -9.33
C LYS A 52 -8.36 -10.24 -7.88
N LEU A 53 -7.79 -9.51 -6.92
CA LEU A 53 -8.09 -9.68 -5.50
C LEU A 53 -9.56 -9.38 -5.20
N MET A 54 -10.08 -8.28 -5.74
CA MET A 54 -11.47 -7.89 -5.56
C MET A 54 -12.43 -8.90 -6.19
N ALA A 55 -12.14 -9.39 -7.39
CA ALA A 55 -12.94 -10.42 -8.05
C ALA A 55 -12.95 -11.75 -7.26
N GLU A 56 -11.79 -12.21 -6.77
CA GLU A 56 -11.68 -13.44 -5.98
C GLU A 56 -12.45 -13.36 -4.65
N GLN A 57 -12.57 -12.17 -4.07
CA GLN A 57 -13.27 -11.93 -2.81
C GLN A 57 -14.71 -11.43 -2.98
N ASN A 58 -15.19 -11.25 -4.21
CA ASN A 58 -16.49 -10.64 -4.53
C ASN A 58 -16.70 -9.28 -3.85
N VAL A 59 -15.66 -8.44 -3.83
CA VAL A 59 -15.70 -7.11 -3.22
C VAL A 59 -15.86 -6.05 -4.31
N LEU A 60 -16.79 -5.13 -4.10
CA LEU A 60 -17.01 -3.99 -4.99
C LEU A 60 -16.15 -2.79 -4.60
N ALA A 61 -15.90 -1.87 -5.53
CA ALA A 61 -15.05 -0.71 -5.28
C ALA A 61 -15.63 0.26 -4.23
N ASP A 62 -16.96 0.39 -4.18
CA ASP A 62 -17.68 1.21 -3.20
C ASP A 62 -17.69 0.61 -1.78
N GLU A 63 -17.27 -0.64 -1.64
CA GLU A 63 -17.03 -1.30 -0.34
C GLU A 63 -15.62 -1.01 0.21
N ILE A 64 -14.73 -0.40 -0.57
CA ILE A 64 -13.38 -0.01 -0.13
C ILE A 64 -13.41 1.40 0.47
N LEU A 65 -13.10 1.51 1.76
CA LEU A 65 -13.10 2.78 2.48
C LEU A 65 -11.84 3.62 2.25
N ALA A 66 -10.68 2.94 2.15
CA ALA A 66 -9.38 3.59 1.94
C ALA A 66 -8.32 2.56 1.54
N MET A 67 -7.21 3.07 0.99
CA MET A 67 -6.02 2.29 0.70
C MET A 67 -4.78 2.92 1.35
N GLY A 68 -4.00 2.11 2.06
CA GLY A 68 -2.66 2.48 2.51
C GLY A 68 -1.61 1.95 1.53
N VAL A 69 -0.63 2.79 1.16
CA VAL A 69 0.47 2.41 0.26
C VAL A 69 1.81 2.69 0.92
N GLY A 70 2.50 1.63 1.33
CA GLY A 70 3.85 1.65 1.87
C GLY A 70 4.87 1.52 0.75
N VAL A 71 5.85 2.42 0.70
CA VAL A 71 6.95 2.39 -0.28
C VAL A 71 8.29 2.69 0.41
N PRO A 72 9.42 2.18 -0.10
CA PRO A 72 10.74 2.55 0.39
C PRO A 72 11.05 3.99 -0.01
N GLY A 73 11.77 4.72 0.84
CA GLY A 73 12.18 6.10 0.55
C GLY A 73 11.19 7.16 1.02
N TYR A 74 11.14 8.28 0.30
CA TYR A 74 10.48 9.52 0.75
C TYR A 74 9.15 9.74 0.04
N VAL A 75 8.12 10.07 0.83
CA VAL A 75 6.77 10.37 0.35
C VAL A 75 6.32 11.73 0.86
N ASP A 76 5.59 12.46 0.01
CA ASP A 76 4.80 13.64 0.39
C ASP A 76 3.34 13.22 0.32
N ASN A 77 2.79 12.74 1.45
CA ASN A 77 1.42 12.25 1.50
C ASN A 77 0.39 13.36 1.27
N ASP A 78 0.68 14.59 1.71
CA ASP A 78 -0.25 15.71 1.55
C ASP A 78 -0.45 16.01 0.07
N LYS A 79 0.63 15.97 -0.72
CA LYS A 79 0.56 16.10 -2.19
C LYS A 79 0.24 14.80 -2.92
N GLY A 80 0.31 13.65 -2.25
CA GLY A 80 0.09 12.34 -2.88
C GLY A 80 1.21 11.93 -3.83
N VAL A 81 2.45 12.36 -3.56
CA VAL A 81 3.62 12.19 -4.42
C VAL A 81 4.64 11.25 -3.75
N ILE A 82 5.15 10.28 -4.50
CA ILE A 82 6.35 9.53 -4.14
C ILE A 82 7.55 10.35 -4.63
N LEU A 83 8.30 10.96 -3.70
CA LEU A 83 9.37 11.89 -4.04
C LEU A 83 10.58 11.16 -4.60
N ASN A 84 11.00 10.08 -3.94
CA ASN A 84 12.14 9.28 -4.36
C ASN A 84 12.12 7.91 -3.69
N THR A 85 12.47 6.88 -4.44
CA THR A 85 12.63 5.50 -3.94
C THR A 85 14.02 4.99 -4.29
N ASN A 86 14.68 4.31 -3.35
CA ASN A 86 16.07 3.86 -3.58
C ASN A 86 16.19 2.74 -4.61
N ASN A 87 15.19 1.85 -4.66
CA ASN A 87 15.25 0.58 -5.38
C ASN A 87 14.11 0.41 -6.40
N LEU A 88 13.33 1.46 -6.66
CA LEU A 88 12.24 1.48 -7.63
C LEU A 88 12.42 2.72 -8.53
N SER A 89 11.72 2.73 -9.66
CA SER A 89 11.86 3.78 -10.68
C SER A 89 11.14 5.09 -10.33
N PHE A 90 10.56 5.23 -9.14
CA PHE A 90 9.75 6.40 -8.79
C PHE A 90 10.61 7.60 -8.42
N TYR A 91 10.37 8.71 -9.12
CA TYR A 91 10.98 10.01 -8.81
C TYR A 91 10.01 11.16 -9.08
N ASN A 92 9.63 11.91 -8.04
CA ASN A 92 8.56 12.91 -8.07
C ASN A 92 7.27 12.39 -8.75
N TYR A 93 6.91 11.15 -8.46
CA TYR A 93 5.79 10.48 -9.10
C TYR A 93 4.46 10.85 -8.43
N PRO A 94 3.49 11.47 -9.14
CA PRO A 94 2.20 11.84 -8.58
C PRO A 94 1.29 10.60 -8.47
N PHE A 95 1.57 9.76 -7.48
CA PHE A 95 0.95 8.45 -7.33
C PHE A 95 -0.56 8.54 -7.23
N ARG A 96 -1.08 9.43 -6.36
CA ARG A 96 -2.53 9.56 -6.14
C ARG A 96 -3.26 10.00 -7.42
N ASP A 97 -2.67 10.90 -8.19
CA ASP A 97 -3.28 11.42 -9.42
C ASP A 97 -3.25 10.38 -10.56
N LYS A 98 -2.21 9.55 -10.60
CA LYS A 98 -2.05 8.49 -11.62
C LYS A 98 -2.76 7.19 -11.27
N PHE A 99 -3.19 7.01 -10.02
CA PHE A 99 -3.89 5.80 -9.57
C PHE A 99 -5.37 5.85 -9.95
N SER A 100 -5.72 5.32 -11.12
CA SER A 100 -7.09 5.45 -11.66
C SER A 100 -8.09 4.39 -11.21
N GLN A 101 -7.64 3.23 -10.71
CA GLN A 101 -8.55 2.10 -10.43
C GLN A 101 -9.53 2.36 -9.30
N LEU A 102 -9.19 3.26 -8.38
CA LEU A 102 -9.98 3.60 -7.21
C LEU A 102 -10.12 5.12 -7.09
N ALA A 103 -10.50 5.78 -8.17
CA ALA A 103 -10.49 7.24 -8.28
C ALA A 103 -11.21 7.98 -7.12
N ASP A 104 -12.23 7.37 -6.52
CA ASP A 104 -12.99 7.94 -5.39
C ASP A 104 -12.57 7.42 -4.01
N VAL A 105 -11.58 6.52 -3.93
CA VAL A 105 -11.11 5.95 -2.66
C VAL A 105 -9.91 6.75 -2.14
N PRO A 106 -9.94 7.21 -0.88
CA PRO A 106 -8.78 7.85 -0.26
C PRO A 106 -7.53 6.96 -0.25
N ILE A 107 -6.41 7.48 -0.77
CA ILE A 107 -5.11 6.81 -0.76
C ILE A 107 -4.13 7.54 0.16
N PHE A 108 -3.60 6.82 1.14
CA PHE A 108 -2.60 7.30 2.10
C PHE A 108 -1.23 6.69 1.77
N LEU A 109 -0.27 7.56 1.46
CA LEU A 109 1.11 7.16 1.17
C LEU A 109 1.94 7.21 2.45
N GLY A 110 2.84 6.26 2.62
CA GLY A 110 3.76 6.21 3.74
C GLY A 110 5.09 5.58 3.36
N ASN A 111 6.12 5.93 4.11
CA ASN A 111 7.31 5.10 4.15
C ASN A 111 6.96 3.74 4.78
N ASP A 112 7.44 2.66 4.18
CA ASP A 112 7.25 1.28 4.61
C ASP A 112 7.61 1.03 6.09
N ALA A 113 8.79 1.46 6.53
CA ALA A 113 9.23 1.31 7.92
C ALA A 113 8.34 2.09 8.91
N ASN A 114 7.88 3.29 8.52
CA ASN A 114 6.93 4.05 9.34
C ASN A 114 5.58 3.34 9.48
N PHE A 115 5.09 2.72 8.40
CA PHE A 115 3.85 1.93 8.46
C PHE A 115 4.00 0.64 9.25
N ALA A 116 5.15 -0.02 9.16
CA ALA A 116 5.48 -1.16 10.00
C ALA A 116 5.47 -0.76 11.49
N ALA A 117 6.15 0.33 11.84
CA ALA A 117 6.19 0.86 13.21
C ALA A 117 4.79 1.26 13.72
N LEU A 118 3.99 1.93 12.88
CA LEU A 118 2.62 2.29 13.21
C LEU A 118 1.75 1.06 13.46
N THR A 119 1.89 0.03 12.63
CA THR A 119 1.12 -1.22 12.75
C THR A 119 1.48 -1.95 14.04
N GLU A 120 2.78 -2.12 14.32
CA GLU A 120 3.28 -2.71 15.58
C GLU A 120 2.80 -1.92 16.81
N SER A 121 2.76 -0.59 16.71
CA SER A 121 2.30 0.26 17.81
C SER A 121 0.81 0.12 18.14
N ARG A 122 -0.02 -0.17 17.12
CA ARG A 122 -1.47 -0.25 17.26
C ARG A 122 -1.95 -1.66 17.57
N MET A 123 -1.38 -2.65 16.89
CA MET A 123 -1.90 -4.02 16.87
C MET A 123 -0.85 -5.09 17.17
N GLY A 124 0.44 -4.73 17.24
CA GLY A 124 1.54 -5.67 17.45
C GLY A 124 2.19 -5.55 18.82
N ALA A 125 3.50 -5.82 18.87
CA ALA A 125 4.30 -5.90 20.09
C ALA A 125 4.38 -4.56 20.85
N GLY A 126 4.13 -3.46 20.15
CA GLY A 126 4.12 -2.11 20.67
C GLY A 126 2.84 -1.70 21.40
N ARG A 127 1.78 -2.51 21.32
CA ARG A 127 0.47 -2.11 21.84
C ARG A 127 0.51 -1.77 23.34
N GLY A 128 -0.04 -0.60 23.69
CA GLY A 128 -0.12 -0.12 25.07
C GLY A 128 1.07 0.76 25.50
N TYR A 129 2.13 0.83 24.69
CA TYR A 129 3.25 1.74 24.94
C TYR A 129 3.06 3.08 24.21
N LYS A 130 3.31 4.19 24.90
CA LYS A 130 3.17 5.55 24.34
C LYS A 130 4.31 5.93 23.39
N ASN A 131 5.53 5.51 23.70
CA ASN A 131 6.73 5.84 22.93
C ASN A 131 7.40 4.54 22.51
N GLN A 132 7.74 4.45 21.23
CA GLN A 132 8.25 3.23 20.62
C GLN A 132 9.23 3.57 19.51
N VAL A 133 10.19 2.69 19.28
CA VAL A 133 11.13 2.76 18.17
C VAL A 133 11.18 1.37 17.54
N MET A 134 10.99 1.31 16.24
CA MET A 134 11.15 0.08 15.46
C MET A 134 12.46 0.14 14.69
N LEU A 135 13.23 -0.95 14.74
CA LEU A 135 14.41 -1.16 13.92
C LEU A 135 14.08 -2.31 12.96
N THR A 136 14.20 -2.04 11.65
CA THR A 136 13.87 -2.97 10.56
C THR A 136 15.09 -3.33 9.73
#